data_AF-A0A831NYK3-F1
#
_entry.id   AF-A0A831NYK3-F1
#
_cell.length_a   1.000
_cell.length_b   1.000
_cell.length_c   1.000
_cell.angle_alpha   90.00
_cell.angle_beta   90.00
_cell.angle_gamma   90.00
#
_symmetry.space_group_name_H-M   'P 1'
#
loop_
_entity.id
_entity.type
_entity.pdbx_description
1 polymer ?
#
loop_
_entity_poly.entity_id
_entity_poly.type
_entity_poly.pdbx_seq_one_letter_code
_entity_poly.pdbx_strand_id
1 'polypeptide(L)' 'MTQNMQEYIDYIIKQRPFAKDILNSYKSLVELMDDLEISAPQVHVEKGVQELKVKEGFPVFAREDLPLDFGAAST' A
#
# COMPACT_ATOMS: atom_id res chain seq x y z
N MET A 1 4.32 -0.24 -10.87
CA MET A 1 4.12 -1.30 -9.85
C MET A 1 2.81 -2.04 -10.12
N THR A 2 1.76 -1.28 -10.37
CA THR A 2 0.47 -1.58 -11.01
C THR A 2 0.50 -2.60 -12.14
N GLN A 3 1.39 -2.45 -13.13
CA GLN A 3 1.40 -3.32 -14.32
C GLN A 3 1.66 -4.79 -13.97
N ASN A 4 2.62 -5.06 -13.09
CA ASN A 4 2.87 -6.42 -12.57
C ASN A 4 1.67 -6.94 -11.76
N MET A 5 0.98 -6.08 -11.02
CA MET A 5 -0.16 -6.46 -10.19
C MET A 5 -1.36 -6.89 -11.05
N GLN A 6 -1.63 -6.19 -12.16
CA GLN A 6 -2.68 -6.56 -13.10
C GLN A 6 -2.42 -7.94 -13.73
N GLU A 7 -1.17 -8.24 -14.10
CA GLU A 7 -0.78 -9.55 -14.65
C GLU A 7 -1.01 -10.68 -13.64
N TYR A 8 -0.70 -10.46 -12.36
CA TYR A 8 -0.99 -11.44 -11.31
C TYR A 8 -2.48 -11.66 -11.09
N ILE A 9 -3.28 -10.59 -11.11
CA ILE A 9 -4.74 -10.68 -11.00
C ILE A 9 -5.30 -11.51 -12.18
N ASP A 10 -4.87 -11.21 -13.40
CA ASP A 10 -5.30 -11.93 -14.60
C ASP A 10 -4.88 -13.41 -14.56
N TYR A 11 -3.69 -13.71 -14.04
CA TYR A 11 -3.25 -15.09 -13.80
C TYR A 11 -4.14 -15.82 -12.80
N ILE A 12 -4.51 -15.18 -11.68
CA ILE A 12 -5.40 -15.78 -10.66
C ILE A 12 -6.80 -16.01 -11.24
N ILE A 13 -7.34 -15.09 -12.04
CA ILE A 13 -8.64 -15.26 -12.70
C ILE A 13 -8.61 -16.49 -13.62
N LYS A 14 -7.52 -16.72 -14.37
CA LYS A 14 -7.37 -17.93 -15.19
C LYS A 14 -7.40 -19.21 -14.36
N GLN A 15 -6.80 -19.21 -13.17
CA GLN A 15 -6.79 -20.37 -12.26
C GLN A 15 -8.12 -20.54 -11.51
N ARG A 16 -8.83 -19.44 -11.22
CA ARG A 16 -10.04 -19.39 -10.40
C ARG A 16 -11.12 -18.51 -11.03
N PRO A 17 -11.81 -18.99 -12.08
CA PRO A 17 -12.78 -18.18 -12.83
C PRO A 17 -13.94 -17.65 -11.97
N PHE A 18 -14.33 -18.36 -10.91
CA PHE A 18 -15.39 -17.93 -10.00
C PHE A 18 -15.04 -16.63 -9.24
N ALA A 19 -13.75 -16.33 -9.07
CA ALA A 19 -13.28 -15.13 -8.39
C ALA A 19 -13.15 -13.92 -9.33
N LYS A 20 -13.51 -14.07 -10.61
CA LYS A 20 -13.34 -13.03 -11.63
C LYS A 20 -13.97 -11.70 -11.23
N ASP A 21 -15.20 -11.72 -10.75
CA ASP A 21 -15.94 -10.48 -10.48
C ASP A 21 -15.30 -9.68 -9.34
N ILE A 22 -14.93 -10.35 -8.23
CA ILE A 22 -14.27 -9.68 -7.09
C ILE A 22 -12.84 -9.22 -7.45
N LEU A 23 -12.12 -10.00 -8.26
CA LEU A 23 -10.76 -9.65 -8.69
C LEU A 23 -10.75 -8.51 -9.71
N ASN A 24 -11.77 -8.40 -10.56
CA ASN A 24 -11.95 -7.25 -11.44
C ASN A 24 -12.25 -5.97 -10.63
N SER A 25 -13.11 -6.05 -9.60
CA SER A 25 -13.32 -4.91 -8.71
C SER A 25 -12.03 -4.47 -8.00
N TYR A 26 -11.20 -5.43 -7.58
CA TYR A 26 -9.89 -5.13 -7.01
C TYR A 26 -8.94 -4.48 -8.03
N LYS A 27 -8.95 -4.93 -9.29
CA LYS A 27 -8.17 -4.32 -10.37
C LYS A 27 -8.52 -2.85 -10.57
N SER A 28 -9.81 -2.52 -10.57
CA SER A 28 -10.27 -1.12 -10.65
C SER A 28 -9.82 -0.29 -9.45
N LEU A 29 -9.82 -0.85 -8.24
CA LEU A 29 -9.32 -0.15 -7.06
C LEU A 29 -7.82 0.13 -7.16
N VAL A 30 -7.03 -0.84 -7.64
CA VAL A 30 -5.59 -0.67 -7.85
C VAL A 30 -5.29 0.39 -8.90
N GLU A 31 -6.08 0.46 -9.98
CA GLU A 31 -5.97 1.53 -10.99
C GLU A 31 -6.27 2.91 -10.40
N LEU A 32 -7.35 3.04 -9.62
CA LEU A 32 -7.70 4.30 -8.93
C LEU A 32 -6.60 4.77 -7.98
N MET A 33 -5.91 3.83 -7.31
CA MET A 33 -4.81 4.14 -6.41
C MET A 33 -3.52 4.59 -7.10
N ASP A 34 -3.32 4.24 -8.37
CA ASP A 34 -2.09 4.60 -9.10
C ASP A 34 -2.05 6.09 -9.46
N ASP A 35 -3.23 6.68 -9.67
CA ASP A 35 -3.39 8.11 -10.02
C ASP A 35 -3.47 9.02 -8.77
N LEU A 36 -3.49 8.46 -7.57
CA LEU A 36 -3.58 9.23 -6.32
C LEU A 36 -2.20 9.78 -5.94
N GLU A 37 -2.06 11.12 -5.96
CA GLU A 37 -0.92 11.78 -5.32
C GLU A 37 -0.98 11.59 -3.81
N ILE A 38 -0.06 10.79 -3.27
CA ILE A 38 0.05 10.54 -1.83
C ILE A 38 0.84 11.67 -1.18
N SER A 39 0.18 12.48 -0.35
CA SER A 39 0.79 13.52 0.48
C SER A 39 0.93 13.01 1.92
N ALA A 40 1.74 11.97 2.11
CA ALA A 40 2.06 11.51 3.46
C ALA A 40 2.95 12.55 4.17
N PRO A 41 2.63 12.94 5.42
CA PRO A 41 3.45 13.90 6.16
C PRO A 41 4.85 13.32 6.42
N GLN A 42 5.88 14.16 6.32
CA GLN A 42 7.24 13.74 6.67
C GLN A 42 7.37 13.62 8.20
N VAL A 43 7.48 12.39 8.68
CA VAL A 43 7.74 12.10 10.09
C VAL A 43 9.24 12.01 10.29
N HIS A 44 9.80 12.92 11.09
CA HIS A 44 11.23 12.92 11.40
C HIS A 44 11.53 11.93 12.51
N VAL A 45 12.21 10.82 12.16
CA VAL A 45 12.77 9.88 13.12
C VAL A 45 14.29 10.01 13.05
N GLU A 46 14.94 10.13 14.20
CA GLU A 46 16.40 10.15 14.27
C GLU A 46 16.98 8.88 13.63
N LYS A 47 17.90 9.04 12.68
CA LYS A 47 18.40 7.95 11.84
C LYS A 47 18.99 6.79 12.66
N GLY A 48 19.73 7.09 13.73
CA GLY A 48 20.30 6.07 14.62
C GLY A 48 19.23 5.25 15.36
N VAL A 49 18.15 5.91 15.78
CA VAL A 49 17.00 5.26 16.44
C VAL A 49 16.23 4.39 15.46
N GLN A 50 16.04 4.85 14.22
CA GLN A 50 15.40 4.07 13.17
C GLN A 50 16.17 2.79 12.85
N GLU A 51 17.50 2.89 12.64
CA GLU A 51 18.36 1.74 12.34
C GLU A 51 18.36 0.72 13.48
N LEU A 52 18.39 1.18 14.74
CA LEU A 52 18.29 0.31 15.91
C LEU A 52 16.94 -0.42 15.95
N LYS A 53 15.83 0.28 15.75
CA LYS A 53 14.49 -0.32 15.74
C LYS A 53 14.35 -1.39 14.67
N VAL A 54 14.83 -1.12 13.45
CA VAL A 54 14.81 -2.10 12.35
C VAL A 54 15.61 -3.35 12.71
N LYS A 55 16.81 -3.17 13.27
CA LYS A 55 17.70 -4.28 13.64
C LYS A 55 17.08 -5.17 14.72
N GLU A 56 16.43 -4.57 15.71
CA GLU A 56 15.82 -5.27 16.85
C GLU A 56 14.38 -5.75 16.53
N GLY A 57 13.85 -5.46 15.34
CA GLY A 57 12.50 -5.87 14.91
C GLY A 57 11.37 -5.03 15.51
N PHE A 58 11.66 -3.85 16.05
CA PHE A 58 10.64 -2.92 16.54
C PHE A 58 10.00 -2.12 15.42
N PRO A 59 8.72 -1.73 15.57
CA PRO A 59 8.08 -0.78 14.67
C PRO A 59 8.84 0.55 14.58
N VAL A 60 9.12 0.99 13.35
CA VAL A 60 9.85 2.23 13.08
C VAL A 60 9.08 3.45 13.61
N PHE A 61 7.78 3.49 13.33
CA PHE A 61 6.85 4.53 13.78
C PHE A 61 5.99 4.00 14.94
N ALA A 62 5.66 4.88 15.89
CA ALA A 62 4.53 4.63 16.78
C ALA A 62 3.23 4.72 15.96
N ARG A 63 2.13 4.20 16.50
CA ARG A 63 0.85 4.14 15.78
C ARG A 63 0.31 5.55 15.46
N GLU A 64 0.46 6.44 16.40
CA GLU A 64 0.13 7.86 16.35
C GLU A 64 1.03 8.65 15.40
N ASP A 65 2.23 8.15 15.12
CA ASP A 65 3.24 8.78 14.25
C ASP A 65 3.31 8.11 12.87
N LEU A 66 2.32 7.29 12.51
CA LEU A 66 2.29 6.70 11.17
C LEU A 66 2.11 7.84 10.15
N PRO A 67 2.94 7.91 9.10
CA PRO A 67 2.83 8.93 8.06
C PRO A 67 1.65 8.59 7.13
N LEU A 68 0.44 8.69 7.67
CA LEU A 68 -0.80 8.40 6.97
C LEU A 68 -1.29 9.66 6.25
N ASP A 69 -1.62 9.51 4.98
CA ASP A 69 -2.32 10.54 4.22
C ASP A 69 -3.83 10.44 4.50
N PHE A 70 -4.28 11.18 5.51
CA PHE A 70 -5.70 11.28 5.83
C PHE A 70 -6.48 12.15 4.84
N GLY A 71 -5.80 12.98 4.04
CA GLY A 71 -6.42 13.84 3.04
C GLY A 71 -6.93 13.02 1.86
N ALA A 72 -6.07 12.20 1.27
CA ALA A 72 -6.40 11.30 0.18
C ALA A 72 -7.43 10.21 0.56
N ALA A 73 -7.51 9.84 1.86
CA ALA A 73 -8.45 8.83 2.35
C ALA A 73 -9.87 9.36 2.65
N SER A 74 -10.09 10.68 2.56
CA SER A 74 -11.35 11.34 2.96
C SER A 74 -12.31 11.63 1.80
N THR A 75 -11.90 11.36 0.57
CA THR A 75 -12.66 11.56 -0.68
C THR A 75 -13.14 10.23 -1.26
#